data_AF-A0A1I5YAY6-F1
#
_entry.id   AF-A0A1I5YAY6-F1
#
_cell.length_a   1.000
_cell.length_b   1.000
_cell.length_c   1.000
_cell.angle_alpha   90.00
_cell.angle_beta   90.00
_cell.angle_gamma   90.00
#
_symmetry.space_group_name_H-M   'P 1'
#
loop_
_entity.id
_entity.type
_entity.pdbx_description
1 polymer ?
#
loop_
_entity_poly.entity_id
_entity_poly.type
_entity_poly.pdbx_seq_one_letter_code
_entity_poly.pdbx_strand_id
1 'polypeptide(L)'
;MSRNTFPASARTGAPALHSGHRPAHQHRASRGQPLGAPTRGTTNPNRLRRVDRWLTGTPEVGRVLRATPDPLVVDLGYGASPVTTVELATRLRAAHPDVRVLGLELDPERVARAEAAAADPPRLEFRRGGFELAGSRPVLVRAFNVLRQYPEADVPAAWRAMLDRIAPGGLLVEGTCDEIGRRCAWVTVGHDGPRTLTLAVKATVLDRPGAVAERLPKVLIHRNVPGEPVHRLLSILDDCWAAAAPLRPFGGRARWVATVRLLAERGWPVLGRPARWRLGELTVPWSTVAPLSGFHMNFTFRRPE
;
A
#
# COMPACT_ATOMS: atom_id res chain seq x y z
N MET A 1 -15.47 -21.52 -76.23
CA MET A 1 -15.51 -21.72 -74.77
C MET A 1 -14.10 -21.99 -74.30
N SER A 2 -13.46 -21.01 -73.68
CA SER A 2 -12.06 -21.06 -73.23
C SER A 2 -12.00 -21.39 -71.74
N ARG A 3 -10.96 -22.11 -71.29
CA ARG A 3 -10.24 -21.77 -70.05
C ARG A 3 -8.91 -22.52 -69.91
N ASN A 4 -7.91 -21.69 -69.62
CA ASN A 4 -6.53 -21.95 -69.22
C ASN A 4 -6.42 -22.78 -67.93
N THR A 5 -5.26 -23.41 -67.76
CA THR A 5 -4.74 -23.87 -66.46
C THR A 5 -3.35 -23.24 -66.25
N PHE A 6 -3.12 -22.71 -65.04
CA PHE A 6 -1.91 -22.04 -64.54
C PHE A 6 -1.49 -22.73 -63.21
N PRO A 7 -0.28 -22.49 -62.65
CA PRO A 7 0.69 -23.56 -62.43
C PRO A 7 1.22 -23.67 -60.97
N ALA A 8 2.32 -24.42 -60.86
CA ALA A 8 3.06 -24.87 -59.70
C ALA A 8 3.57 -23.81 -58.70
N SER A 9 3.65 -24.25 -57.44
CA SER A 9 4.17 -23.55 -56.25
C SER A 9 5.70 -23.64 -56.14
N ALA A 10 6.34 -22.53 -55.79
CA ALA A 10 7.78 -22.40 -55.56
C ALA A 10 8.11 -21.83 -54.16
N ARG A 11 9.06 -22.52 -53.51
CA ARG A 11 10.16 -22.06 -52.65
C ARG A 11 9.92 -20.97 -51.57
N THR A 12 9.99 -21.45 -50.33
CA THR A 12 10.80 -20.96 -49.19
C THR A 12 11.47 -19.57 -49.30
N GLY A 13 10.97 -18.63 -48.49
CA GLY A 13 11.67 -17.42 -48.05
C GLY A 13 11.28 -17.11 -46.60
N ALA A 14 12.25 -17.05 -45.70
CA ALA A 14 12.06 -16.69 -44.29
C ALA A 14 11.85 -15.17 -44.13
N PRO A 15 10.98 -14.70 -43.21
CA PRO A 15 11.02 -13.33 -42.74
C PRO A 15 11.64 -13.23 -41.34
N ALA A 16 12.48 -12.21 -41.18
CA ALA A 16 13.18 -11.83 -39.98
C ALA A 16 12.22 -11.52 -38.81
N LEU A 17 12.54 -12.06 -37.63
CA LEU A 17 11.88 -11.73 -36.36
C LEU A 17 12.30 -10.31 -35.94
N HIS A 18 11.43 -9.33 -36.17
CA HIS A 18 11.51 -8.02 -35.52
C HIS A 18 11.21 -8.18 -34.03
N SER A 19 12.25 -8.11 -33.20
CA SER A 19 12.13 -7.97 -31.75
C SER A 19 11.61 -6.57 -31.40
N GLY A 20 10.28 -6.42 -31.39
CA GLY A 20 9.61 -5.22 -30.89
C GLY A 20 9.68 -5.14 -29.37
N HIS A 21 10.75 -4.53 -28.83
CA HIS A 21 10.77 -4.02 -27.47
C HIS A 21 9.68 -2.93 -27.36
N ARG A 22 8.54 -3.24 -26.72
CA ARG A 22 7.57 -2.21 -26.35
C ARG A 22 8.20 -1.33 -25.26
N PRO A 23 8.28 -0.01 -25.45
CA PRO A 23 8.83 0.86 -24.41
C PRO A 23 7.92 0.85 -23.19
N ALA A 24 8.55 0.92 -22.01
CA ALA A 24 7.88 1.11 -20.73
C ALA A 24 6.87 2.27 -20.82
N HIS A 25 5.70 2.09 -20.22
CA HIS A 25 4.70 3.15 -20.08
C HIS A 25 5.28 4.29 -19.24
N GLN A 26 5.97 5.23 -19.89
CA GLN A 26 6.31 6.50 -19.28
C GLN A 26 4.99 7.23 -19.00
N HIS A 27 4.56 7.23 -17.74
CA HIS A 27 3.49 8.09 -17.25
C HIS A 27 3.96 9.56 -17.28
N ARG A 28 4.17 10.12 -18.46
CA ARG A 28 4.22 11.57 -18.66
C ARG A 28 2.77 12.06 -18.68
N ALA A 29 2.33 12.68 -17.59
CA ALA A 29 1.11 13.48 -17.62
C ALA A 29 1.27 14.59 -18.66
N SER A 30 0.28 14.73 -19.55
CA SER A 30 0.05 16.01 -20.23
C SER A 30 -0.34 17.05 -19.17
N ARG A 31 0.01 18.32 -19.40
CA ARG A 31 -0.32 19.41 -18.46
C ARG A 31 -1.82 19.37 -18.13
N GLY A 32 -2.16 19.05 -16.88
CA GLY A 32 -3.55 19.03 -16.38
C GLY A 32 -4.19 17.65 -16.17
N GLN A 33 -3.56 16.53 -16.57
CA GLN A 33 -4.06 15.19 -16.23
C GLN A 33 -3.42 14.67 -14.94
N PRO A 34 -4.21 14.19 -13.96
CA PRO A 34 -3.63 13.66 -12.74
C PRO A 34 -2.97 12.29 -12.98
N LEU A 35 -1.86 12.03 -12.29
CA LEU A 35 -1.03 10.85 -12.49
C LEU A 35 -1.61 9.64 -11.76
N GLY A 36 -2.05 8.65 -12.51
CA GLY A 36 -2.42 7.34 -11.98
C GLY A 36 -3.57 6.69 -12.76
N ALA A 37 -4.18 5.69 -12.14
CA ALA A 37 -5.28 4.91 -12.67
C ALA A 37 -6.42 4.91 -11.63
N PRO A 38 -7.69 5.08 -12.04
CA PRO A 38 -8.82 5.11 -11.11
C PRO A 38 -8.87 3.89 -10.22
N THR A 39 -9.20 4.10 -8.95
CA THR A 39 -9.39 3.00 -8.01
C THR A 39 -10.67 2.22 -8.37
N ARG A 40 -10.53 0.89 -8.46
CA ARG A 40 -11.66 -0.05 -8.59
C ARG A 40 -11.77 -0.82 -7.28
N GLY A 41 -12.88 -0.67 -6.56
CA GLY A 41 -13.08 -1.43 -5.32
C GLY A 41 -14.15 -0.87 -4.39
N THR A 42 -14.36 -1.60 -3.30
CA THR A 42 -15.38 -1.33 -2.29
C THR A 42 -14.95 -0.25 -1.30
N THR A 43 -15.79 0.75 -1.06
CA THR A 43 -15.60 1.76 -0.01
C THR A 43 -16.58 1.48 1.11
N ASN A 44 -16.19 0.61 2.05
CA ASN A 44 -17.02 0.21 3.17
C ASN A 44 -16.60 0.95 4.45
N PRO A 45 -17.54 1.34 5.32
CA PRO A 45 -17.22 1.84 6.64
C PRO A 45 -16.26 0.91 7.39
N ASN A 46 -15.31 1.49 8.13
CA ASN A 46 -14.29 0.81 8.92
C ASN A 46 -13.35 -0.13 8.14
N ARG A 47 -13.40 -0.16 6.80
CA ARG A 47 -12.52 -1.02 5.99
C ARG A 47 -11.03 -0.74 6.26
N LEU A 48 -10.66 0.51 6.48
CA LEU A 48 -9.27 0.93 6.74
C LEU A 48 -8.95 1.15 8.23
N ARG A 49 -9.87 0.78 9.14
CA ARG A 49 -9.72 1.03 10.59
C ARG A 49 -8.39 0.53 11.19
N ARG A 50 -7.83 -0.55 10.64
CA ARG A 50 -6.56 -1.12 11.13
C ARG A 50 -5.37 -0.21 10.87
N VAL A 51 -5.24 0.28 9.64
CA VAL A 51 -4.19 1.24 9.31
C VAL A 51 -4.44 2.57 10.02
N ASP A 52 -5.69 3.02 10.15
CA ASP A 52 -5.97 4.29 10.84
C ASP A 52 -5.55 4.26 12.31
N ARG A 53 -5.84 3.16 13.01
CA ARG A 53 -5.38 2.93 14.39
C ARG A 53 -3.86 2.75 14.47
N TRP A 54 -3.22 2.32 13.39
CA TRP A 54 -1.77 2.26 13.31
C TRP A 54 -1.17 3.65 13.12
N LEU A 55 -1.75 4.48 12.25
CA LEU A 55 -1.35 5.86 12.04
C LEU A 55 -1.47 6.69 13.32
N THR A 56 -2.56 6.56 14.07
CA THR A 56 -2.77 7.31 15.32
C THR A 56 -1.97 6.78 16.51
N GLY A 57 -1.51 5.53 16.47
CA GLY A 57 -0.94 4.84 17.62
C GLY A 57 0.52 4.40 17.47
N THR A 58 1.21 4.86 16.42
CA THR A 58 2.62 4.53 16.17
C THR A 58 3.50 5.75 16.44
N PRO A 59 4.56 5.64 17.27
CA PRO A 59 5.39 6.79 17.66
C PRO A 59 6.02 7.56 16.49
N GLU A 60 6.43 6.86 15.43
CA GLU A 60 7.03 7.47 14.25
C GLU A 60 6.05 8.41 13.53
N VAL A 61 4.83 7.94 13.27
CA VAL A 61 3.77 8.76 12.67
C VAL A 61 3.44 9.94 13.56
N GLY A 62 3.29 9.72 14.87
CA GLY A 62 3.06 10.81 15.82
C GLY A 62 4.17 11.85 15.84
N ARG A 63 5.44 11.45 15.64
CA ARG A 63 6.58 12.36 15.54
C ARG A 63 6.49 13.21 14.27
N VAL A 64 6.18 12.60 13.14
CA VAL A 64 5.99 13.30 11.85
C VAL A 64 4.86 14.32 11.95
N LEU A 65 3.72 13.95 12.52
CA LEU A 65 2.57 14.85 12.66
C LEU A 65 2.85 16.01 13.62
N ARG A 66 3.62 15.81 14.70
CA ARG A 66 3.95 16.89 15.65
C ARG A 66 5.10 17.78 15.20
N ALA A 67 5.90 17.35 14.21
CA ALA A 67 7.04 18.13 13.72
C ALA A 67 6.62 19.32 12.85
N THR A 68 5.34 19.41 12.45
CA THR A 68 4.81 20.48 11.62
C THR A 68 3.61 21.12 12.34
N PRO A 69 3.56 22.47 12.49
CA PRO A 69 2.46 23.15 13.18
C PRO A 69 1.07 22.96 12.53
N ASP A 70 1.04 22.82 11.21
CA ASP A 70 -0.18 22.59 10.42
C ASP A 70 -0.01 21.34 9.53
N PRO A 71 -0.05 20.14 10.13
CA PRO A 71 0.30 18.91 9.42
C PRO A 71 -0.80 18.50 8.44
N LEU A 72 -0.47 18.49 7.15
CA LEU A 72 -1.33 17.96 6.09
C LEU A 72 -1.11 16.46 5.90
N VAL A 73 -2.19 15.70 5.98
CA VAL A 73 -2.25 14.27 5.63
C VAL A 73 -3.06 14.09 4.36
N VAL A 74 -2.53 13.31 3.41
CA VAL A 74 -3.24 12.98 2.18
C VAL A 74 -3.72 11.53 2.22
N ASP A 75 -4.98 11.33 1.86
CA ASP A 75 -5.55 10.03 1.54
C ASP A 75 -5.68 9.90 0.03
N LEU A 76 -4.82 9.08 -0.58
CA LEU A 76 -4.76 8.93 -2.02
C LEU A 76 -5.66 7.77 -2.49
N GLY A 77 -6.60 8.08 -3.37
CA GLY A 77 -7.47 7.10 -4.03
C GLY A 77 -8.56 6.58 -3.10
N TYR A 78 -9.37 7.47 -2.53
CA TYR A 78 -10.40 7.11 -1.54
C TYR A 78 -11.56 6.27 -2.10
N GLY A 79 -11.70 6.17 -3.43
CA GLY A 79 -12.67 5.28 -4.07
C GLY A 79 -14.04 5.91 -4.29
N ALA A 80 -15.08 5.06 -4.39
CA ALA A 80 -16.43 5.47 -4.76
C ALA A 80 -17.14 6.39 -3.74
N SER A 81 -16.74 6.35 -2.47
CA SER A 81 -17.31 7.14 -1.37
C SER A 81 -16.19 7.71 -0.48
N PRO A 82 -16.34 8.92 0.07
CA PRO A 82 -15.33 9.55 0.93
C PRO A 82 -15.24 8.94 2.33
N VAL A 83 -16.05 7.93 2.66
CA VAL A 83 -16.20 7.42 4.04
C VAL A 83 -14.87 7.06 4.70
N THR A 84 -13.92 6.46 3.96
CA THR A 84 -12.63 6.08 4.53
C THR A 84 -11.69 7.26 4.79
N THR A 85 -11.85 8.36 4.06
CA THR A 85 -11.13 9.62 4.28
C THR A 85 -11.74 10.37 5.47
N VAL A 86 -13.07 10.42 5.57
CA VAL A 86 -13.79 11.01 6.71
C VAL A 86 -13.41 10.32 8.03
N GLU A 87 -13.37 8.99 8.00
CA GLU A 87 -12.94 8.20 9.15
C GLU A 87 -11.47 8.45 9.53
N LEU A 88 -10.58 8.58 8.53
CA LEU A 88 -9.18 8.93 8.76
C LEU A 88 -9.08 10.29 9.45
N ALA A 89 -9.76 11.32 8.91
CA ALA A 89 -9.75 12.67 9.45
C ALA A 89 -10.26 12.71 10.89
N THR A 90 -11.39 12.06 11.15
CA THR A 90 -11.98 11.96 12.50
C THR A 90 -10.99 11.32 13.48
N ARG A 91 -10.34 10.22 13.10
CA ARG A 91 -9.41 9.48 13.97
C ARG A 91 -8.11 10.24 14.22
N LEU A 92 -7.54 10.86 13.19
CA LEU A 92 -6.32 11.65 13.32
C LEU A 92 -6.55 12.86 14.21
N ARG A 93 -7.64 13.60 14.01
CA ARG A 93 -7.98 14.79 14.82
C ARG A 93 -8.18 14.49 16.30
N ALA A 94 -8.71 13.31 16.62
CA ALA A 94 -8.84 12.89 18.02
C ALA A 94 -7.46 12.74 18.72
N ALA A 95 -6.39 12.45 17.98
CA ALA A 95 -5.03 12.32 18.50
C ALA A 95 -4.15 13.55 18.24
N HIS A 96 -4.46 14.33 17.19
CA HIS A 96 -3.70 15.46 16.68
C HIS A 96 -4.69 16.53 16.17
N PRO A 97 -5.17 17.43 17.04
CA PRO A 97 -6.27 18.35 16.74
C PRO A 97 -6.08 19.23 15.50
N ASP A 98 -4.83 19.60 15.22
CA ASP A 98 -4.46 20.53 14.13
C ASP A 98 -4.26 19.84 12.77
N VAL A 99 -4.43 18.51 12.69
CA VAL A 99 -4.29 17.80 11.41
C VAL A 99 -5.36 18.20 10.41
N ARG A 100 -4.91 18.57 9.21
CA ARG A 100 -5.75 18.69 8.02
C ARG A 100 -5.66 17.43 7.18
N VAL A 101 -6.78 17.01 6.60
CA VAL A 101 -6.83 15.87 5.69
C VAL A 101 -7.29 16.30 4.30
N LEU A 102 -6.57 15.83 3.29
CA LEU A 102 -6.92 16.00 1.89
C LEU A 102 -7.18 14.63 1.25
N GLY A 103 -8.43 14.38 0.85
CA GLY A 103 -8.80 13.22 0.03
C GLY A 103 -8.55 13.49 -1.45
N LEU A 104 -7.80 12.62 -2.11
CA LEU A 104 -7.53 12.71 -3.54
C LEU A 104 -8.17 11.56 -4.30
N GLU A 105 -8.82 11.87 -5.43
CA GLU A 105 -9.34 10.89 -6.37
C GLU A 105 -9.21 11.41 -7.81
N LEU A 106 -9.16 10.50 -8.80
CA LEU A 106 -8.93 10.84 -10.19
C LEU A 106 -10.22 11.25 -10.92
N ASP A 107 -11.34 10.64 -10.51
CA ASP A 107 -12.67 10.83 -11.06
C ASP A 107 -13.31 12.13 -10.52
N PRO A 108 -13.55 13.14 -11.38
CA PRO A 108 -14.07 14.43 -10.95
C PRO A 108 -15.49 14.34 -10.36
N GLU A 109 -16.31 13.38 -10.78
CA GLU A 109 -17.65 13.23 -10.21
C GLU A 109 -17.58 12.66 -8.79
N ARG A 110 -16.64 11.73 -8.53
CA ARG A 110 -16.40 11.23 -7.16
C ARG A 110 -15.88 12.34 -6.25
N VAL A 111 -15.09 13.28 -6.79
CA VAL A 111 -14.63 14.46 -6.05
C VAL A 111 -15.80 15.37 -5.72
N ALA A 112 -16.61 15.76 -6.71
CA ALA A 112 -17.77 16.63 -6.47
C ALA A 112 -18.76 16.02 -5.47
N ARG A 113 -19.03 14.70 -5.57
CA ARG A 113 -19.88 13.99 -4.58
C ARG A 113 -19.27 13.98 -3.19
N ALA A 114 -17.96 13.80 -3.07
CA ALA A 114 -17.27 13.80 -1.78
C ALA A 114 -17.28 15.20 -1.13
N GLU A 115 -17.03 16.24 -1.91
CA GLU A 115 -17.08 17.63 -1.47
C GLU A 115 -18.47 17.97 -0.91
N ALA A 116 -19.53 17.70 -1.69
CA ALA A 116 -20.90 17.98 -1.29
C ALA A 116 -21.35 17.18 -0.04
N ALA A 117 -20.85 15.96 0.12
CA ALA A 117 -21.28 15.07 1.20
C ALA A 117 -20.53 15.28 2.52
N ALA A 118 -19.26 15.72 2.48
CA ALA A 118 -18.38 15.59 3.65
C ALA A 118 -17.27 16.64 3.78
N ALA A 119 -17.12 17.60 2.85
CA ALA A 119 -16.10 18.63 3.03
C ALA A 119 -16.34 19.45 4.29
N ASP A 120 -15.25 19.73 5.03
CA ASP A 120 -15.23 20.56 6.22
C ASP A 120 -13.93 21.39 6.24
N PRO A 121 -13.74 22.33 5.30
CA PRO A 121 -12.49 23.06 5.18
C PRO A 121 -12.21 23.94 6.42
N PRO A 122 -10.94 24.08 6.84
CA PRO A 122 -9.74 23.50 6.23
C PRO A 122 -9.42 22.07 6.74
N ARG A 123 -10.28 21.48 7.58
CA ARG A 123 -10.00 20.24 8.31
C ARG A 123 -10.10 19.00 7.43
N LEU A 124 -11.04 19.00 6.49
CA LEU A 124 -11.23 17.95 5.51
C LEU A 124 -11.60 18.57 4.16
N GLU A 125 -10.73 18.35 3.18
CA GLU A 125 -10.94 18.79 1.80
C GLU A 125 -10.85 17.59 0.85
N PHE A 126 -11.46 17.72 -0.33
CA PHE A 126 -11.35 16.75 -1.41
C PHE A 126 -10.90 17.48 -2.67
N ARG A 127 -10.00 16.87 -3.44
CA ARG A 127 -9.54 17.45 -4.71
C ARG A 127 -9.27 16.36 -5.73
N ARG A 128 -9.34 16.75 -7.00
CA ARG A 128 -8.87 15.89 -8.08
C ARG A 128 -7.34 15.81 -8.05
N GLY A 129 -6.80 14.60 -8.00
CA GLY A 129 -5.35 14.40 -7.92
C GLY A 129 -4.93 12.93 -7.91
N GLY A 130 -3.67 12.70 -8.27
CA GLY A 130 -3.00 11.41 -8.31
C GLY A 130 -1.67 11.44 -7.58
N PHE A 131 -0.65 10.77 -8.11
CA PHE A 131 0.68 10.67 -7.50
C PHE A 131 1.42 12.02 -7.36
N GLU A 132 1.03 13.04 -8.12
CA GLU A 132 1.51 14.42 -7.95
C GLU A 132 0.89 15.15 -6.74
N LEU A 133 0.00 14.46 -6.02
CA LEU A 133 -0.69 14.89 -4.80
C LEU A 133 -1.46 16.22 -4.96
N ALA A 134 -2.02 16.47 -6.15
CA ALA A 134 -2.68 17.74 -6.51
C ALA A 134 -1.82 18.98 -6.22
N GLY A 135 -0.49 18.84 -6.32
CA GLY A 135 0.43 19.93 -6.02
C GLY A 135 0.68 20.16 -4.52
N SER A 136 0.05 19.43 -3.61
CA SER A 136 0.22 19.60 -2.17
C SER A 136 1.61 19.15 -1.65
N ARG A 137 1.87 19.45 -0.37
CA ARG A 137 3.10 19.13 0.39
C ARG A 137 2.75 18.45 1.72
N PRO A 138 2.22 17.22 1.73
CA PRO A 138 1.82 16.57 2.98
C PRO A 138 3.02 16.05 3.77
N VAL A 139 2.83 15.83 5.06
CA VAL A 139 3.80 15.12 5.92
C VAL A 139 3.55 13.61 5.94
N LEU A 140 2.34 13.18 5.56
CA LEU A 140 1.95 11.77 5.54
C LEU A 140 1.00 11.52 4.36
N VAL A 141 1.24 10.43 3.63
CA VAL A 141 0.34 9.93 2.58
C VAL A 141 -0.11 8.51 2.94
N ARG A 142 -1.41 8.26 2.98
CA ARG A 142 -2.01 6.91 3.00
C ARG A 142 -2.44 6.57 1.57
N ALA A 143 -1.92 5.48 1.01
CA ALA A 143 -2.28 5.00 -0.32
C ALA A 143 -2.69 3.52 -0.25
N PHE A 144 -3.98 3.26 0.02
CA PHE A 144 -4.49 1.89 0.23
C PHE A 144 -5.29 1.37 -0.96
N ASN A 145 -4.90 0.20 -1.46
CA ASN A 145 -5.46 -0.47 -2.63
C ASN A 145 -5.28 0.31 -3.96
N VAL A 146 -4.40 1.32 -3.98
CA VAL A 146 -4.13 2.15 -5.16
C VAL A 146 -3.28 1.40 -6.18
N LEU A 147 -2.18 0.79 -5.73
CA LEU A 147 -1.18 0.18 -6.63
C LEU A 147 -1.49 -1.27 -7.04
N ARG A 148 -2.62 -1.86 -6.60
CA ARG A 148 -2.87 -3.31 -6.81
C ARG A 148 -2.88 -3.72 -8.28
N GLN A 149 -3.41 -2.85 -9.13
CA GLN A 149 -3.58 -3.11 -10.56
C GLN A 149 -2.36 -2.69 -11.41
N TYR A 150 -1.37 -2.06 -10.79
CA TYR A 150 -0.16 -1.65 -11.50
C TYR A 150 0.76 -2.86 -11.72
N PRO A 151 1.59 -2.85 -12.77
CA PRO A 151 2.77 -3.70 -12.86
C PRO A 151 3.66 -3.53 -11.62
N GLU A 152 4.30 -4.63 -11.18
CA GLU A 152 5.22 -4.58 -10.02
C GLU A 152 6.38 -3.61 -10.26
N ALA A 153 6.90 -3.57 -11.48
CA ALA A 153 8.00 -2.68 -11.88
C ALA A 153 7.67 -1.18 -11.80
N ASP A 154 6.39 -0.81 -11.78
CA ASP A 154 5.96 0.59 -11.73
C ASP A 154 5.83 1.13 -10.30
N VAL A 155 5.82 0.24 -9.28
CA VAL A 155 5.69 0.62 -7.86
C VAL A 155 6.80 1.59 -7.42
N PRO A 156 8.10 1.35 -7.71
CA PRO A 156 9.16 2.29 -7.39
C PRO A 156 8.96 3.70 -7.95
N ALA A 157 8.49 3.80 -9.20
CA ALA A 157 8.26 5.09 -9.84
C ALA A 157 7.08 5.83 -9.21
N ALA A 158 6.00 5.12 -8.86
CA ALA A 158 4.86 5.69 -8.15
C ALA A 158 5.24 6.18 -6.74
N TRP A 159 6.01 5.38 -5.99
CA TRP A 159 6.54 5.78 -4.69
C TRP A 159 7.39 7.05 -4.78
N ARG A 160 8.30 7.12 -5.75
CA ARG A 160 9.14 8.31 -5.96
C ARG A 160 8.30 9.55 -6.27
N ALA A 161 7.31 9.44 -7.17
CA ALA A 161 6.45 10.56 -7.53
C ALA A 161 5.70 11.15 -6.31
N MET A 162 5.21 10.28 -5.40
CA MET A 162 4.58 10.72 -4.16
C MET A 162 5.60 11.30 -3.17
N LEU A 163 6.73 10.63 -2.95
CA LEU A 163 7.79 11.07 -2.02
C LEU A 163 8.42 12.41 -2.44
N ASP A 164 8.52 12.70 -3.74
CA ASP A 164 8.97 13.99 -4.28
C ASP A 164 8.05 15.16 -3.86
N ARG A 165 6.81 14.87 -3.45
CA ARG A 165 5.84 15.85 -2.95
C ARG A 165 5.69 15.82 -1.43
N ILE A 166 6.03 14.72 -0.77
CA ILE A 166 5.98 14.58 0.69
C ILE A 166 7.08 15.46 1.31
N ALA A 167 6.73 16.24 2.32
CA ALA A 167 7.65 17.10 3.06
C ALA A 167 8.83 16.29 3.64
N PRO A 168 10.04 16.88 3.75
CA PRO A 168 11.19 16.17 4.31
C PRO A 168 10.90 15.52 5.67
N GLY A 169 11.29 14.25 5.82
CA GLY A 169 11.02 13.47 7.03
C GLY A 169 9.59 12.91 7.12
N GLY A 170 8.72 13.23 6.16
CA GLY A 170 7.39 12.66 6.02
C GLY A 170 7.39 11.19 5.56
N LEU A 171 6.21 10.59 5.52
CA LEU A 171 6.03 9.16 5.27
C LEU A 171 4.98 8.87 4.20
N LEU A 172 5.25 7.86 3.38
CA LEU A 172 4.26 7.17 2.57
C LEU A 172 3.90 5.84 3.24
N VAL A 173 2.61 5.59 3.43
CA VAL A 173 2.07 4.32 3.89
C VAL A 173 1.26 3.70 2.76
N GLU A 174 1.92 2.86 1.97
CA GLU A 174 1.32 2.16 0.84
C GLU A 174 0.90 0.76 1.25
N GLY A 175 -0.34 0.39 0.95
CA GLY A 175 -0.83 -0.90 1.40
C GLY A 175 -2.10 -1.35 0.76
N THR A 176 -2.64 -2.39 1.35
CA THR A 176 -3.76 -3.12 0.80
C THR A 176 -4.56 -3.76 1.93
N CYS A 177 -5.86 -3.93 1.70
CA CYS A 177 -6.72 -4.72 2.58
C CYS A 177 -7.78 -5.51 1.81
N ASP A 178 -8.32 -6.54 2.45
CA ASP A 178 -9.53 -7.19 1.96
C ASP A 178 -10.76 -6.28 2.04
N GLU A 179 -11.86 -6.75 1.47
CA GLU A 179 -13.09 -6.03 1.17
C GLU A 179 -13.78 -5.49 2.42
N ILE A 180 -13.47 -6.08 3.58
CA ILE A 180 -14.07 -5.81 4.89
C ILE A 180 -13.03 -5.42 5.95
N GLY A 181 -11.76 -5.22 5.58
CA GLY A 181 -10.73 -4.71 6.49
C GLY A 181 -10.26 -5.70 7.58
N ARG A 182 -10.43 -7.01 7.35
CA ARG A 182 -9.98 -8.06 8.27
C ARG A 182 -8.53 -8.45 8.06
N ARG A 183 -8.01 -8.35 6.83
CA ARG A 183 -6.62 -8.66 6.48
C ARG A 183 -6.02 -7.49 5.75
N CYS A 184 -4.91 -6.98 6.26
CA CYS A 184 -4.22 -5.84 5.70
C CYS A 184 -2.70 -6.08 5.73
N ALA A 185 -2.01 -5.55 4.74
CA ALA A 185 -0.57 -5.41 4.76
C ALA A 185 -0.16 -4.08 4.13
N TRP A 186 0.87 -3.43 4.69
CA TRP A 186 1.38 -2.17 4.18
C TRP A 186 2.88 -2.00 4.40
N VAL A 187 3.51 -1.26 3.50
CA VAL A 187 4.88 -0.78 3.62
C VAL A 187 4.85 0.66 4.11
N THR A 188 5.69 0.97 5.09
CA THR A 188 6.03 2.37 5.43
C THR A 188 7.31 2.73 4.69
N VAL A 189 7.28 3.83 3.94
CA VAL A 189 8.35 4.29 3.05
C VAL A 189 8.70 5.73 3.42
N GLY A 190 9.99 6.00 3.64
CA GLY A 190 10.53 7.35 3.77
C GLY A 190 11.35 7.75 2.55
N HIS A 191 11.95 8.94 2.57
CA HIS A 191 12.86 9.40 1.51
C HIS A 191 14.13 8.53 1.40
N ASP A 192 14.54 7.86 2.45
CA ASP A 192 15.62 6.86 2.45
C ASP A 192 15.19 5.49 1.91
N GLY A 193 13.88 5.30 1.73
CA GLY A 193 13.26 4.13 1.14
C GLY A 193 12.35 3.35 2.07
N PRO A 194 11.96 2.12 1.69
CA PRO A 194 11.04 1.30 2.48
C PRO A 194 11.68 0.90 3.82
N ARG A 195 10.94 1.14 4.90
CA ARG A 195 11.40 0.99 6.28
C ARG A 195 10.87 -0.26 6.94
N THR A 196 9.57 -0.51 6.81
CA THR A 196 8.91 -1.64 7.49
C THR A 196 7.80 -2.24 6.64
N LEU A 197 7.57 -3.55 6.80
CA LEU A 197 6.32 -4.20 6.45
C LEU A 197 5.49 -4.40 7.71
N THR A 198 4.22 -4.02 7.67
CA THR A 198 3.25 -4.33 8.73
C THR A 198 2.11 -5.17 8.20
N LEU A 199 1.79 -6.26 8.92
CA LEU A 199 0.62 -7.09 8.72
C LEU A 199 -0.40 -6.78 9.82
N ALA A 200 -1.68 -6.74 9.48
CA ALA A 200 -2.75 -6.58 10.47
C ALA A 200 -3.96 -7.47 10.15
N VAL A 201 -4.35 -8.30 11.13
CA VAL A 201 -5.37 -9.34 10.96
C VAL A 201 -6.47 -9.31 12.03
N LYS A 202 -7.69 -9.73 11.68
CA LYS A 202 -8.77 -10.00 12.64
C LYS A 202 -8.57 -11.39 13.23
N ALA A 203 -7.75 -11.47 14.27
CA ALA A 203 -7.35 -12.74 14.88
C ALA A 203 -8.52 -13.65 15.33
N THR A 204 -9.69 -13.10 15.66
CA THR A 204 -10.86 -13.88 16.10
C THR A 204 -11.53 -14.69 14.99
N VAL A 205 -11.26 -14.38 13.72
CA VAL A 205 -11.80 -15.09 12.55
C VAL A 205 -10.69 -15.52 11.60
N LEU A 206 -9.45 -15.56 12.08
CA LEU A 206 -8.28 -15.90 11.31
C LEU A 206 -8.14 -17.43 11.30
N ASP A 207 -8.20 -18.03 10.12
CA ASP A 207 -7.90 -19.45 9.95
C ASP A 207 -6.40 -19.70 10.07
N ARG A 208 -5.61 -19.04 9.22
CA ARG A 208 -4.14 -19.00 9.26
C ARG A 208 -3.59 -17.61 8.88
N PRO A 209 -2.50 -17.13 9.51
CA PRO A 209 -1.88 -15.84 9.20
C PRO A 209 -1.47 -15.63 7.74
N GLY A 210 -0.93 -16.65 7.09
CA GLY A 210 -0.43 -16.62 5.72
C GLY A 210 -1.50 -16.29 4.69
N ALA A 211 -2.79 -16.38 5.04
CA ALA A 211 -3.89 -15.86 4.22
C ALA A 211 -3.83 -14.34 3.96
N VAL A 212 -2.95 -13.61 4.64
CA VAL A 212 -2.64 -12.20 4.34
C VAL A 212 -1.83 -12.03 3.04
N ALA A 213 -1.23 -13.11 2.50
CA ALA A 213 -0.46 -13.08 1.25
C ALA A 213 -1.23 -12.43 0.09
N GLU A 214 -2.52 -12.74 -0.05
CA GLU A 214 -3.45 -12.17 -1.05
C GLU A 214 -3.63 -10.65 -0.94
N ARG A 215 -3.15 -10.07 0.17
CA ARG A 215 -3.25 -8.67 0.56
C ARG A 215 -1.89 -8.01 0.75
N LEU A 216 -0.80 -8.68 0.36
CA LEU A 216 0.50 -8.05 0.30
C LEU A 216 0.48 -6.85 -0.67
N PRO A 217 1.26 -5.80 -0.38
CA PRO A 217 1.51 -4.70 -1.31
C PRO A 217 2.05 -5.20 -2.65
N LYS A 218 1.83 -4.44 -3.73
CA LYS A 218 2.14 -4.92 -5.09
C LYS A 218 3.61 -5.31 -5.27
N VAL A 219 4.50 -4.62 -4.57
CA VAL A 219 5.95 -4.91 -4.53
C VAL A 219 6.31 -6.28 -3.92
N LEU A 220 5.41 -6.91 -3.15
CA LEU A 220 5.66 -8.19 -2.48
C LEU A 220 4.73 -9.34 -2.90
N ILE A 221 3.55 -9.04 -3.45
CA ILE A 221 2.50 -10.07 -3.64
C ILE A 221 2.94 -11.21 -4.56
N HIS A 222 3.63 -10.92 -5.66
CA HIS A 222 4.15 -11.93 -6.58
C HIS A 222 5.47 -12.55 -6.11
N ARG A 223 6.08 -12.00 -5.06
CA ARG A 223 7.28 -12.51 -4.40
C ARG A 223 6.96 -13.49 -3.28
N ASN A 224 5.69 -13.76 -3.01
CA ASN A 224 5.31 -14.79 -2.04
C ASN A 224 5.46 -16.20 -2.64
N VAL A 225 6.69 -16.60 -2.94
CA VAL A 225 7.08 -17.90 -3.49
C VAL A 225 8.25 -18.50 -2.69
N PRO A 226 8.42 -19.84 -2.66
CA PRO A 226 9.55 -20.46 -1.98
C PRO A 226 10.90 -19.86 -2.40
N GLY A 227 11.76 -19.59 -1.41
CA GLY A 227 13.06 -18.94 -1.62
C GLY A 227 13.06 -17.43 -1.34
N GLU A 228 11.91 -16.75 -1.46
CA GLU A 228 11.82 -15.31 -1.15
C GLU A 228 11.61 -15.05 0.36
N PRO A 229 12.19 -13.97 0.92
CA PRO A 229 12.10 -13.66 2.34
C PRO A 229 10.67 -13.45 2.86
N VAL A 230 9.79 -12.81 2.07
CA VAL A 230 8.38 -12.61 2.45
C VAL A 230 7.62 -13.94 2.57
N HIS A 231 7.90 -14.90 1.70
CA HIS A 231 7.34 -16.25 1.80
C HIS A 231 7.83 -16.94 3.06
N ARG A 232 9.14 -16.87 3.35
CA ARG A 232 9.72 -17.44 4.59
C ARG A 232 9.06 -16.85 5.85
N LEU A 233 8.84 -15.53 5.90
CA LEU A 233 8.14 -14.88 7.01
C LEU A 233 6.74 -15.49 7.20
N LEU A 234 5.95 -15.58 6.12
CA LEU A 234 4.58 -16.07 6.21
C LEU A 234 4.50 -17.56 6.55
N SER A 235 5.40 -18.39 6.02
CA SER A 235 5.48 -19.82 6.38
C SER A 235 5.79 -20.01 7.86
N ILE A 236 6.82 -19.33 8.39
CA ILE A 236 7.17 -19.43 9.81
C ILE A 236 6.05 -18.88 10.70
N LEU A 237 5.35 -17.85 10.25
CA LEU A 237 4.21 -17.30 10.96
C LEU A 237 3.03 -18.30 11.04
N ASP A 238 2.77 -19.04 9.95
CA ASP A 238 1.79 -20.13 9.93
C ASP A 238 2.20 -21.27 10.89
N ASP A 239 3.48 -21.65 10.94
CA ASP A 239 3.99 -22.64 11.89
C ASP A 239 3.83 -22.18 13.35
N CYS A 240 4.14 -20.92 13.65
CA CYS A 240 3.97 -20.33 14.97
C CYS A 240 2.48 -20.28 15.38
N TRP A 241 1.58 -20.09 14.41
CA TRP A 241 0.15 -20.12 14.65
C TRP A 241 -0.37 -21.53 14.92
N ALA A 242 0.14 -22.52 14.20
CA ALA A 242 -0.13 -23.93 14.44
C ALA A 242 0.36 -24.35 15.84
N ALA A 243 1.60 -23.99 16.21
CA ALA A 243 2.17 -24.26 17.53
C ALA A 243 1.37 -23.59 18.68
N ALA A 244 0.78 -22.41 18.43
CA ALA A 244 -0.08 -21.72 19.38
C ALA A 244 -1.53 -22.28 19.44
N ALA A 245 -1.86 -23.38 18.75
CA ALA A 245 -3.20 -23.98 18.75
C ALA A 245 -3.77 -24.29 20.15
N PRO A 246 -2.98 -24.72 21.16
CA PRO A 246 -3.48 -24.92 22.52
C PRO A 246 -4.09 -23.67 23.16
N LEU A 247 -3.77 -22.47 22.66
CA LEU A 247 -4.32 -21.21 23.16
C LEU A 247 -5.67 -20.82 22.54
N ARG A 248 -6.23 -21.64 21.63
CA ARG A 248 -7.56 -21.42 21.04
C ARG A 248 -8.67 -21.14 22.07
N PRO A 249 -8.79 -21.86 23.21
CA PRO A 249 -9.81 -21.59 24.22
C PRO A 249 -9.73 -20.19 24.85
N PHE A 250 -8.54 -19.58 24.88
CA PHE A 250 -8.34 -18.21 25.39
C PHE A 250 -8.62 -17.12 24.34
N GLY A 251 -9.10 -17.52 23.16
CA GLY A 251 -9.52 -16.63 22.07
C GLY A 251 -8.40 -16.24 21.10
N GLY A 252 -8.80 -15.86 19.88
CA GLY A 252 -7.88 -15.57 18.78
C GLY A 252 -6.85 -14.47 19.08
N ARG A 253 -7.19 -13.50 19.93
CA ARG A 253 -6.26 -12.44 20.36
C ARG A 253 -5.11 -12.98 21.20
N ALA A 254 -5.39 -13.86 22.18
CA ALA A 254 -4.36 -14.47 23.00
C ALA A 254 -3.46 -15.37 22.14
N ARG A 255 -4.08 -16.18 21.26
CA ARG A 255 -3.36 -17.01 20.28
C ARG A 255 -2.43 -16.18 19.39
N TRP A 256 -2.91 -15.07 18.84
CA TRP A 256 -2.09 -14.20 17.97
C TRP A 256 -0.90 -13.59 18.72
N VAL A 257 -1.10 -13.11 19.94
CA VAL A 257 0.02 -12.58 20.75
C VAL A 257 1.09 -13.64 20.99
N ALA A 258 0.68 -14.89 21.27
CA ALA A 258 1.63 -16.00 21.42
C ALA A 258 2.33 -16.36 20.10
N THR A 259 1.59 -16.36 18.98
CA THR A 259 2.18 -16.56 17.64
C THR A 259 3.27 -15.54 17.33
N VAL A 260 3.04 -14.25 17.62
CA VAL A 260 4.05 -13.20 17.40
C VAL A 260 5.25 -13.36 18.34
N ARG A 261 5.03 -13.80 19.59
CA ARG A 261 6.12 -14.13 20.52
C ARG A 261 6.99 -15.27 20.02
N LEU A 262 6.37 -16.38 19.60
CA LEU A 262 7.07 -17.52 19.01
C LEU A 262 7.88 -17.14 17.77
N LEU A 263 7.33 -16.25 16.92
CA LEU A 263 8.05 -15.72 15.77
C LEU A 263 9.31 -14.96 16.20
N ALA A 264 9.21 -14.11 17.21
CA ALA A 264 10.34 -13.36 17.76
C ALA A 264 11.39 -14.27 18.43
N GLU A 265 10.95 -15.30 19.17
CA GLU A 265 11.81 -16.32 19.78
C GLU A 265 12.58 -17.13 18.72
N ARG A 266 12.02 -17.29 17.51
CA ARG A 266 12.69 -17.86 16.34
C ARG A 266 13.65 -16.88 15.64
N GLY A 267 13.95 -15.73 16.25
CA GLY A 267 14.97 -14.78 15.80
C GLY A 267 14.49 -13.73 14.79
N TRP A 268 13.19 -13.65 14.50
CA TRP A 268 12.69 -12.57 13.64
C TRP A 268 12.67 -11.23 14.40
N PRO A 269 13.17 -10.13 13.80
CA PRO A 269 13.22 -8.83 14.44
C PRO A 269 11.84 -8.15 14.43
N VAL A 270 10.92 -8.63 15.27
CA VAL A 270 9.58 -8.05 15.41
C VAL A 270 9.67 -6.67 16.06
N LEU A 271 9.11 -5.66 15.39
CA LEU A 271 9.03 -4.29 15.88
C LEU A 271 7.75 -4.05 16.71
N GLY A 272 7.85 -3.08 17.62
CA GLY A 272 6.73 -2.64 18.46
C GLY A 272 6.65 -3.38 19.80
N ARG A 273 5.50 -3.21 20.47
CA ARG A 273 5.25 -3.75 21.82
C ARG A 273 4.03 -4.67 21.82
N PRO A 274 3.86 -5.56 22.83
CA PRO A 274 2.69 -6.44 22.93
C PRO A 274 1.33 -5.75 22.84
N ALA A 275 1.25 -4.44 23.13
CA ALA A 275 0.06 -3.63 22.88
C ALA A 275 -0.38 -3.62 21.41
N ARG A 276 0.56 -3.55 20.45
CA ARG A 276 0.26 -3.63 19.00
C ARG A 276 -0.09 -5.06 18.57
N TRP A 277 0.56 -6.07 19.13
CA TRP A 277 0.23 -7.47 18.81
C TRP A 277 -1.20 -7.81 19.23
N ARG A 278 -1.62 -7.36 20.40
CA ARG A 278 -3.02 -7.48 20.88
C ARG A 278 -4.07 -6.87 19.94
N LEU A 279 -3.64 -5.95 19.09
CA LEU A 279 -4.46 -5.30 18.07
C LEU A 279 -4.50 -6.09 16.74
N GLY A 280 -3.82 -7.25 16.69
CA GLY A 280 -3.73 -8.14 15.54
C GLY A 280 -2.59 -7.79 14.60
N GLU A 281 -1.56 -7.08 15.07
CA GLU A 281 -0.50 -6.52 14.21
C GLU A 281 0.85 -7.22 14.41
N LEU A 282 1.62 -7.25 13.32
CA LEU A 282 3.01 -7.71 13.26
C LEU A 282 3.76 -6.75 12.33
N THR A 283 4.83 -6.13 12.83
CA THR A 283 5.69 -5.24 12.04
C THR A 283 7.12 -5.79 12.04
N VAL A 284 7.78 -5.78 10.88
CA VAL A 284 9.19 -6.18 10.73
C VAL A 284 9.95 -5.14 9.88
N PRO A 285 11.26 -4.98 10.05
CA PRO A 285 12.09 -4.17 9.16
C PRO A 285 11.97 -4.64 7.73
N TRP A 286 11.88 -3.70 6.78
CA TRP A 286 11.79 -4.01 5.36
C TRP A 286 12.94 -4.88 4.87
N SER A 287 14.16 -4.67 5.38
CA SER A 287 15.35 -5.45 5.04
C SER A 287 15.19 -6.96 5.26
N THR A 288 14.27 -7.39 6.11
CA THR A 288 14.00 -8.81 6.39
C THR A 288 13.05 -9.47 5.40
N VAL A 289 12.37 -8.67 4.58
CA VAL A 289 11.35 -9.09 3.62
C VAL A 289 11.56 -8.53 2.21
N ALA A 290 12.64 -7.77 2.01
CA ALA A 290 12.97 -7.18 0.72
C ALA A 290 13.15 -8.28 -0.33
N PRO A 291 12.60 -8.13 -1.56
CA PRO A 291 12.80 -9.09 -2.63
C PRO A 291 14.29 -9.30 -2.93
N LEU A 292 14.72 -10.54 -3.15
CA LEU A 292 16.14 -10.86 -3.40
C LEU A 292 16.64 -10.36 -4.76
N SER A 293 15.73 -10.11 -5.71
CA SER A 293 16.06 -9.67 -7.05
C SER A 293 15.04 -8.65 -7.57
N GLY A 294 15.48 -7.73 -8.44
CA GLY A 294 14.58 -6.86 -9.21
C GLY A 294 13.92 -5.71 -8.44
N PHE A 295 14.15 -5.55 -7.13
CA PHE A 295 13.78 -4.32 -6.41
C PHE A 295 15.02 -3.44 -6.20
N HIS A 296 15.31 -2.56 -7.16
CA HIS A 296 16.39 -1.58 -7.05
C HIS A 296 15.77 -0.19 -6.96
N MET A 297 15.70 0.37 -5.76
CA MET A 297 15.38 1.78 -5.57
C MET A 297 16.66 2.54 -5.27
N ASN A 298 17.23 3.19 -6.29
CA ASN A 298 18.24 4.23 -6.08
C ASN A 298 17.53 5.51 -5.61
N PHE A 299 17.28 5.61 -4.30
CA PHE A 299 16.84 6.86 -3.67
C PHE A 299 18.02 7.83 -3.56
N THR A 300 18.47 8.37 -4.68
CA THR A 300 19.31 9.57 -4.69
C THR A 300 18.37 10.77 -4.72
N PHE A 301 17.71 11.05 -3.60
CA PHE A 301 17.02 12.34 -3.48
C PHE A 301 18.09 13.43 -3.44
N ARG A 302 18.02 14.40 -4.34
CA ARG A 302 18.78 15.64 -4.17
C ARG A 302 18.36 16.22 -2.82
N ARG A 303 19.32 16.38 -1.90
CA ARG A 303 19.07 17.21 -0.73
C ARG A 303 18.62 18.58 -1.26
N PRO A 304 17.52 19.15 -0.77
CA PRO A 304 17.21 20.53 -1.10
C PRO A 304 18.39 21.41 -0.62
N GLU A 305 18.87 22.26 -1.53
CA GLU A 305 19.80 23.35 -1.22
C GLU A 305 19.18 24.35 -0.25
#